data_AF-A0A0G1W031-F1
#
_entry.id   AF-A0A0G1W031-F1
#
_cell.length_a   1.000
_cell.length_b   1.000
_cell.length_c   1.000
_cell.angle_alpha   90.00
_cell.angle_beta   90.00
_cell.angle_gamma   90.00
#
_symmetry.space_group_name_H-M   'P 1'
#
loop_
_entity.id
_entity.type
_entity.pdbx_description
1 polymer ?
#
loop_
_entity_poly.entity_id
_entity_poly.type
_entity_poly.pdbx_seq_one_letter_code
_entity_poly.pdbx_strand_id
1 'polypeptide(L)'
;AFSPKDWEEFSQYVVKLTEKDEDNQIKKSGAALGQYANVTHAKDILAMVFLQTGNPITSQGAVGGGFKSVLVSTAGNYNTPSILEFYTSFADPGSPLYSWNRSFPDSGDAFSSEDLAFYFGYASELSELVNKNPNQNFLAATVPQIKDAKFKLTRGRVTGVAVASSSKNLNTALTAASQLASSDFAAKYAQALGVPPARRDLLAQPPADTFSPSFYSSALFAKSWLDPSPKDTDNIFSAMVNSVLSNSLSPAEALKDASSKLDLLLLK
;
A
#
# COMPACT_ATOMS: atom_id res chain seq x y z
N ALA A 1 22.44 -0.03 7.12
CA ALA A 1 21.37 0.67 6.38
C ALA A 1 20.11 0.60 7.24
N PHE A 2 19.45 1.73 7.51
CA PHE A 2 18.22 1.81 8.32
C PHE A 2 16.97 1.39 7.53
N SER A 3 17.05 0.25 6.83
CA SER A 3 15.94 -0.30 6.04
C SER A 3 15.54 -1.65 6.64
N PRO A 4 14.41 -1.72 7.36
CA PRO A 4 13.94 -2.97 7.94
C PRO A 4 13.54 -3.96 6.85
N LYS A 5 14.03 -5.19 6.97
CA LYS A 5 13.77 -6.26 6.00
C LYS A 5 12.39 -6.87 6.19
N ASP A 6 11.93 -6.91 7.44
CA ASP A 6 10.66 -7.49 7.85
C ASP A 6 9.91 -6.63 8.86
N TRP A 7 8.65 -6.97 9.09
CA TRP A 7 7.76 -6.21 9.98
C TRP A 7 8.17 -6.29 11.47
N GLU A 8 8.93 -7.30 11.88
CA GLU A 8 9.46 -7.40 13.25
C GLU A 8 10.59 -6.38 13.44
N GLU A 9 11.56 -6.36 12.52
CA GLU A 9 12.65 -5.38 12.51
C GLU A 9 12.09 -3.96 12.37
N PHE A 10 11.10 -3.75 11.49
CA PHE A 10 10.39 -2.47 11.35
C PHE A 10 9.80 -2.00 12.68
N SER A 11 9.09 -2.89 13.39
CA SER A 11 8.49 -2.57 14.69
C SER A 11 9.55 -2.15 15.71
N GLN A 12 10.70 -2.82 15.73
CA GLN A 12 11.81 -2.44 16.61
C GLN A 12 12.38 -1.06 16.28
N TYR A 13 12.50 -0.71 15.00
CA TYR A 13 12.92 0.64 14.61
C TYR A 13 11.88 1.68 14.97
N VAL A 14 10.58 1.42 14.76
CA VAL A 14 9.51 2.37 15.11
C VAL A 14 9.56 2.70 16.60
N VAL A 15 9.72 1.70 17.48
CA VAL A 15 9.84 1.93 18.93
C VAL A 15 11.06 2.80 19.26
N LYS A 16 12.20 2.56 18.60
CA LYS A 16 13.45 3.32 18.84
C LYS A 16 13.42 4.75 18.29
N LEU A 17 12.72 4.97 17.18
CA LEU A 17 12.69 6.24 16.45
C LEU A 17 11.51 7.13 16.87
N THR A 18 10.55 6.58 17.61
CA THR A 18 9.44 7.37 18.15
C THR A 18 9.89 8.05 19.43
N GLU A 19 9.92 9.38 19.42
CA GLU A 19 10.23 10.19 20.59
C GLU A 19 8.94 10.65 21.26
N LYS A 20 8.82 10.41 22.56
CA LYS A 20 7.66 10.79 23.38
C LYS A 20 8.11 11.63 24.57
N ASP A 21 7.22 12.49 25.06
CA ASP A 21 7.44 13.22 26.31
C ASP A 21 6.88 12.49 27.54
N GLU A 22 6.99 13.15 28.70
CA GLU A 22 6.52 12.65 29.99
C GLU A 22 5.01 12.40 30.02
N ASP A 23 4.24 13.12 29.18
CA ASP A 23 2.79 12.98 29.04
C ASP A 23 2.39 11.98 27.94
N ASN A 24 3.36 11.17 27.45
CA ASN A 24 3.19 10.20 26.36
C ASN A 24 2.74 10.84 25.03
N GLN A 25 2.97 12.14 24.84
CA GLN A 25 2.74 12.81 23.57
C GLN A 25 3.91 12.55 22.63
N ILE A 26 3.59 12.21 21.39
CA ILE A 26 4.59 11.91 20.37
C ILE A 26 5.13 13.23 19.83
N LYS A 27 6.44 13.44 19.97
CA LYS A 27 7.17 14.60 19.42
C LYS A 27 7.72 14.31 18.03
N LYS A 28 8.26 13.11 17.84
CA LYS A 28 8.68 12.59 16.53
C LYS A 28 8.14 11.18 16.35
N SER A 29 7.58 10.90 15.18
CA SER A 29 6.97 9.62 14.88
C SER A 29 7.94 8.68 14.18
N GLY A 30 8.02 7.43 14.65
CA GLY A 30 8.71 6.37 13.92
C GLY A 30 7.97 5.99 12.63
N ALA A 31 6.63 5.89 12.67
CA ALA A 31 5.82 5.49 11.52
C ALA A 31 4.39 6.04 11.61
N ALA A 32 3.85 6.46 10.47
CA ALA A 32 2.48 6.90 10.33
C ALA A 32 1.57 5.71 9.96
N LEU A 33 1.17 4.93 10.97
CA LEU A 33 0.29 3.76 10.84
C LEU A 33 -0.82 3.79 11.89
N GLY A 34 -1.83 2.94 11.72
CA GLY A 34 -2.91 2.76 12.69
C GLY A 34 -4.09 3.69 12.54
N GLN A 35 -3.87 4.97 12.23
CA GLN A 35 -4.95 5.87 11.82
C GLN A 35 -5.28 5.69 10.33
N TYR A 36 -6.46 6.16 9.91
CA TYR A 36 -6.85 6.18 8.50
C TYR A 36 -6.89 7.61 7.93
N ALA A 37 -7.35 8.58 8.73
CA ALA A 37 -7.70 9.91 8.25
C ALA A 37 -6.50 10.77 7.81
N ASN A 38 -5.34 10.61 8.45
CA ASN A 38 -4.12 11.37 8.18
C ASN A 38 -2.94 10.46 7.79
N VAL A 39 -3.24 9.26 7.29
CA VAL A 39 -2.24 8.33 6.74
C VAL A 39 -2.45 8.24 5.25
N THR A 40 -1.53 8.82 4.48
CA THR A 40 -1.56 8.76 3.03
C THR A 40 -1.51 7.30 2.59
N HIS A 41 -2.34 6.92 1.63
CA HIS A 41 -2.44 5.55 1.10
C HIS A 41 -2.79 4.47 2.15
N ALA A 42 -3.47 4.82 3.25
CA ALA A 42 -3.86 3.87 4.30
C ALA A 42 -4.51 2.58 3.76
N LYS A 43 -5.44 2.69 2.80
CA LYS A 43 -6.06 1.52 2.14
C LYS A 43 -5.01 0.59 1.52
N ASP A 44 -4.10 1.18 0.74
CA ASP A 44 -3.11 0.44 -0.04
C ASP A 44 -2.05 -0.19 0.86
N ILE A 45 -1.67 0.49 1.95
CA ILE A 45 -0.78 -0.06 2.99
C ILE A 45 -1.44 -1.27 3.64
N LEU A 46 -2.68 -1.15 4.09
CA LEU A 46 -3.37 -2.26 4.74
C LEU A 46 -3.62 -3.43 3.77
N ALA A 47 -4.04 -3.12 2.54
CA ALA A 47 -4.20 -4.11 1.47
C ALA A 47 -2.89 -4.83 1.14
N MET A 48 -1.75 -4.12 1.12
CA MET A 48 -0.43 -4.71 0.95
C MET A 48 -0.15 -5.77 2.01
N VAL A 49 -0.39 -5.48 3.29
CA VAL A 49 -0.11 -6.42 4.37
C VAL A 49 -1.03 -7.64 4.27
N PHE A 50 -2.32 -7.46 3.95
CA PHE A 50 -3.21 -8.59 3.65
C PHE A 50 -2.65 -9.47 2.53
N LEU A 51 -2.24 -8.87 1.42
CA LEU A 51 -1.68 -9.57 0.27
C LEU A 51 -0.36 -10.28 0.59
N GLN A 52 0.51 -9.70 1.43
CA GLN A 52 1.75 -10.34 1.87
C GLN A 52 1.50 -11.61 2.69
N THR A 53 0.38 -11.71 3.40
CA THR A 53 -0.02 -12.96 4.08
C THR A 53 -0.66 -13.99 3.15
N GLY A 54 -0.83 -13.65 1.87
CA GLY A 54 -1.45 -14.49 0.86
C GLY A 54 -2.95 -14.28 0.70
N ASN A 55 -3.58 -13.40 1.49
CA ASN A 55 -5.00 -13.09 1.35
C ASN A 55 -5.21 -12.16 0.14
N PRO A 56 -5.94 -12.58 -0.91
CA PRO A 56 -6.12 -11.78 -2.12
C PRO A 56 -7.20 -10.69 -1.99
N ILE A 57 -7.86 -10.57 -0.82
CA ILE A 57 -8.97 -9.66 -0.47
C ILE A 57 -10.26 -9.98 -1.23
N THR A 58 -10.17 -10.11 -2.56
CA THR A 58 -11.26 -10.52 -3.44
C THR A 58 -10.85 -11.72 -4.27
N SER A 59 -11.82 -12.55 -4.64
CA SER A 59 -11.60 -13.73 -5.46
C SER A 59 -12.74 -13.90 -6.46
N GLN A 60 -12.41 -14.41 -7.64
CA GLN A 60 -13.39 -14.79 -8.65
C GLN A 60 -13.92 -16.20 -8.33
N GLY A 61 -15.23 -16.40 -8.42
CA GLY A 61 -15.82 -17.73 -8.38
C GLY A 61 -15.34 -18.62 -9.54
N ALA A 62 -15.68 -19.91 -9.51
CA ALA A 62 -15.48 -20.82 -10.64
C ALA A 62 -16.12 -20.25 -11.92
N VAL A 63 -15.72 -20.72 -13.12
CA VAL A 63 -16.19 -20.22 -14.42
C VAL A 63 -17.71 -19.98 -14.43
N GLY A 64 -18.13 -18.72 -14.59
CA GLY A 64 -19.54 -18.27 -14.54
C GLY A 64 -19.99 -17.71 -13.17
N GLY A 65 -19.16 -17.80 -12.14
CA GLY A 65 -19.37 -17.21 -10.82
C GLY A 65 -18.88 -15.76 -10.75
N GLY A 66 -19.62 -14.92 -10.03
CA GLY A 66 -19.26 -13.54 -9.74
C GLY A 66 -18.02 -13.42 -8.84
N PHE A 67 -17.62 -12.18 -8.58
CA PHE A 67 -16.58 -11.89 -7.60
C PHE A 67 -17.15 -11.91 -6.18
N LYS A 68 -16.31 -12.28 -5.22
CA LYS A 68 -16.64 -12.25 -3.79
C LYS A 68 -15.47 -11.79 -2.95
N SER A 69 -15.76 -11.26 -1.78
CA SER A 69 -14.78 -10.98 -0.75
C SER A 69 -14.25 -12.30 -0.19
N VAL A 70 -12.95 -12.32 0.05
CA VAL A 70 -12.25 -13.35 0.82
C VAL A 70 -11.37 -12.72 1.90
N LEU A 71 -11.64 -11.46 2.24
CA LEU A 71 -11.00 -10.73 3.34
C LEU A 71 -11.14 -11.48 4.67
N VAL A 72 -12.31 -12.09 4.88
CA VAL A 72 -12.53 -13.10 5.92
C VAL A 72 -12.80 -14.43 5.21
N SER A 73 -11.81 -15.32 5.21
CA SER A 73 -11.96 -16.65 4.61
C SER A 73 -11.36 -17.72 5.51
N THR A 74 -12.08 -18.82 5.67
CA THR A 74 -11.61 -20.05 6.33
C THR A 74 -10.84 -20.98 5.40
N ALA A 75 -10.87 -20.71 4.08
CA ALA A 75 -10.24 -21.56 3.07
C ALA A 75 -8.72 -21.32 2.95
N GLY A 76 -8.22 -20.20 3.46
CA GLY A 76 -6.80 -19.98 3.69
C GLY A 76 -6.56 -19.68 5.16
N ASN A 77 -5.44 -20.17 5.71
CA ASN A 77 -5.02 -19.91 7.08
C ASN A 77 -4.50 -18.46 7.24
N TYR A 78 -5.30 -17.47 6.86
CA TYR A 78 -4.97 -16.05 6.95
C TYR A 78 -5.44 -15.53 8.30
N ASN A 79 -4.52 -15.14 9.17
CA ASN A 79 -4.87 -14.45 10.41
C ASN A 79 -5.07 -12.94 10.13
N THR A 80 -6.13 -12.61 9.37
CA THR A 80 -6.46 -11.22 9.04
C THR A 80 -6.81 -10.35 10.24
N PRO A 81 -7.42 -10.87 11.33
CA PRO A 81 -7.61 -10.09 12.55
C PRO A 81 -6.30 -9.57 13.15
N SER A 82 -5.25 -10.40 13.23
CA SER A 82 -3.96 -9.96 13.76
C SER A 82 -3.27 -8.91 12.88
N ILE A 83 -3.55 -8.88 11.56
CA ILE A 83 -3.04 -7.82 10.68
C ILE A 83 -3.71 -6.48 10.99
N LEU A 84 -5.04 -6.51 11.17
CA LEU A 84 -5.79 -5.30 11.52
C LEU A 84 -5.38 -4.81 12.91
N GLU A 85 -5.25 -5.71 13.88
CA GLU A 85 -4.75 -5.42 15.22
C GLU A 85 -3.33 -4.82 15.19
N PHE A 86 -2.43 -5.44 14.43
CA PHE A 86 -1.07 -4.93 14.21
C PHE A 86 -1.10 -3.50 13.66
N TYR A 87 -1.89 -3.25 12.61
CA TYR A 87 -2.04 -1.91 12.04
C TYR A 87 -2.54 -0.91 13.09
N THR A 88 -3.65 -1.23 13.77
CA THR A 88 -4.26 -0.30 14.75
C THR A 88 -3.41 -0.08 15.99
N SER A 89 -2.51 -1.01 16.33
CA SER A 89 -1.60 -0.89 17.49
C SER A 89 -0.66 0.31 17.41
N PHE A 90 -0.39 0.84 16.22
CA PHE A 90 0.42 2.06 16.05
C PHE A 90 -0.32 3.34 16.49
N ALA A 91 -1.64 3.25 16.65
CA ALA A 91 -2.52 4.34 17.05
C ALA A 91 -3.14 4.16 18.44
N ASP A 92 -2.81 3.07 19.14
CA ASP A 92 -3.27 2.79 20.50
C ASP A 92 -2.23 3.29 21.53
N PRO A 93 -2.54 4.28 22.39
CA PRO A 93 -1.63 4.77 23.42
C PRO A 93 -1.12 3.73 24.41
N GLY A 94 -1.84 2.61 24.59
CA GLY A 94 -1.45 1.50 25.44
C GLY A 94 -0.46 0.52 24.79
N SER A 95 -0.25 0.63 23.48
CA SER A 95 0.64 -0.24 22.72
C SER A 95 2.09 0.23 22.79
N PRO A 96 3.07 -0.69 22.88
CA PRO A 96 4.48 -0.33 22.73
C PRO A 96 4.79 0.26 21.35
N LEU A 97 3.96 -0.06 20.34
CA LEU A 97 4.10 0.45 18.97
C LEU A 97 3.45 1.81 18.75
N TYR A 98 2.83 2.42 19.77
CA TYR A 98 2.18 3.72 19.64
C TYR A 98 3.14 4.76 19.05
N SER A 99 2.89 5.19 17.82
CA SER A 99 3.74 6.10 17.07
C SER A 99 2.97 7.14 16.28
N TRP A 100 1.65 7.04 16.17
CA TRP A 100 0.86 7.96 15.35
C TRP A 100 -0.54 8.20 15.91
N ASN A 101 -1.05 9.42 15.75
CA ASN A 101 -2.40 9.77 16.15
C ASN A 101 -2.96 10.90 15.26
N ARG A 102 -4.18 11.36 15.55
CA ARG A 102 -4.88 12.37 14.74
C ARG A 102 -4.40 13.81 14.96
N SER A 103 -3.52 14.10 15.92
CA SER A 103 -2.99 15.45 16.10
C SER A 103 -1.89 15.81 15.09
N PHE A 104 -1.27 14.79 14.46
CA PHE A 104 -0.32 14.99 13.39
C PHE A 104 -1.01 15.47 12.10
N PRO A 105 -0.30 16.24 11.25
CA PRO A 105 -0.74 16.53 9.89
C PRO A 105 -0.78 15.25 9.04
N ASP A 106 -1.11 15.36 7.75
CA ASP A 106 -1.02 14.22 6.84
C ASP A 106 0.41 13.63 6.82
N SER A 107 0.52 12.31 6.69
CA SER A 107 1.80 11.63 6.77
C SER A 107 2.85 12.12 5.76
N GLY A 108 2.44 12.61 4.58
CA GLY A 108 3.36 13.21 3.61
C GLY A 108 3.89 14.58 4.06
N ASP A 109 3.06 15.38 4.73
CA ASP A 109 3.48 16.64 5.35
C ASP A 109 4.45 16.38 6.51
N ALA A 110 4.09 15.47 7.42
CA ALA A 110 4.95 15.10 8.55
C ALA A 110 6.30 14.55 8.10
N PHE A 111 6.32 13.74 7.04
CA PHE A 111 7.57 13.26 6.45
C PHE A 111 8.43 14.41 5.92
N SER A 112 7.83 15.32 5.16
CA SER A 112 8.56 16.45 4.56
C SER A 112 9.10 17.43 5.62
N SER A 113 8.42 17.52 6.76
CA SER A 113 8.84 18.31 7.93
C SER A 113 9.87 17.62 8.82
N GLU A 114 10.31 16.40 8.48
CA GLU A 114 11.26 15.59 9.28
C GLU A 114 10.74 15.15 10.66
N ASP A 115 9.41 15.18 10.84
CA ASP A 115 8.72 14.71 12.05
C ASP A 115 8.31 13.23 11.97
N LEU A 116 8.52 12.59 10.82
CA LEU A 116 8.21 11.19 10.55
C LEU A 116 9.42 10.46 9.97
N ALA A 117 9.81 9.34 10.58
CA ALA A 117 10.97 8.56 10.13
C ALA A 117 10.66 7.62 8.96
N PHE A 118 9.54 6.87 9.01
CA PHE A 118 9.11 5.99 7.92
C PHE A 118 7.83 6.48 7.26
N TYR A 119 7.94 6.80 5.98
CA TYR A 119 6.82 7.14 5.10
C TYR A 119 6.60 6.03 4.07
N PHE A 120 5.34 5.62 3.91
CA PHE A 120 4.92 4.64 2.92
C PHE A 120 4.26 5.37 1.75
N GLY A 121 4.93 5.36 0.59
CA GLY A 121 4.43 6.03 -0.61
C GLY A 121 4.82 5.29 -1.89
N TYR A 122 4.29 5.78 -3.00
CA TYR A 122 4.59 5.32 -4.33
C TYR A 122 5.82 6.02 -4.92
N ALA A 123 6.51 5.34 -5.82
CA ALA A 123 7.67 5.91 -6.53
C ALA A 123 7.35 7.23 -7.26
N SER A 124 6.11 7.38 -7.74
CA SER A 124 5.63 8.60 -8.42
C SER A 124 5.65 9.86 -7.53
N GLU A 125 5.70 9.69 -6.21
CA GLU A 125 5.69 10.81 -5.24
C GLU A 125 7.09 11.35 -4.97
N LEU A 126 8.16 10.68 -5.44
CA LEU A 126 9.54 11.07 -5.16
C LEU A 126 9.82 12.53 -5.52
N SER A 127 9.44 12.95 -6.73
CA SER A 127 9.67 14.32 -7.21
C SER A 127 8.95 15.35 -6.34
N GLU A 128 7.73 15.04 -5.88
CA GLU A 128 6.97 15.93 -5.00
C GLU A 128 7.63 16.05 -3.62
N LEU A 129 8.05 14.93 -3.02
CA LEU A 129 8.73 14.92 -1.73
C LEU A 129 10.04 15.70 -1.75
N VAL A 130 10.88 15.48 -2.77
CA VAL A 130 12.15 16.21 -2.94
C VAL A 130 11.91 17.70 -3.13
N ASN A 131 10.90 18.08 -3.92
CA ASN A 131 10.58 19.51 -4.13
C ASN A 131 10.04 20.18 -2.87
N LYS A 132 9.34 19.43 -2.02
CA LYS A 132 8.73 19.93 -0.79
C LYS A 132 9.77 20.20 0.31
N ASN A 133 10.79 19.36 0.42
CA ASN A 133 11.97 19.63 1.25
C ASN A 133 13.27 19.20 0.55
N PRO A 134 13.90 20.09 -0.24
CA PRO A 134 15.14 19.79 -0.96
C PRO A 134 16.35 19.50 -0.07
N ASN A 135 16.29 19.88 1.21
CA ASN A 135 17.37 19.65 2.17
C ASN A 135 17.22 18.31 2.91
N GLN A 136 16.08 17.64 2.77
CA GLN A 136 15.81 16.39 3.46
C GLN A 136 16.74 15.28 2.95
N ASN A 137 17.45 14.64 3.88
CA ASN A 137 18.31 13.49 3.55
C ASN A 137 17.57 12.18 3.82
N PHE A 138 16.92 11.64 2.80
CA PHE A 138 16.21 10.37 2.88
C PHE A 138 16.60 9.40 1.76
N LEU A 139 16.25 8.13 1.95
CA LEU A 139 16.50 7.05 0.99
C LEU A 139 15.20 6.29 0.73
N ALA A 140 15.07 5.73 -0.47
CA ALA A 140 13.99 4.78 -0.77
C ALA A 140 14.43 3.34 -0.47
N ALA A 141 13.53 2.58 0.14
CA ALA A 141 13.71 1.18 0.46
C ALA A 141 12.48 0.37 0.03
N THR A 142 12.67 -0.94 -0.12
CA THR A 142 11.53 -1.85 -0.27
C THR A 142 10.73 -1.89 1.03
N VAL A 143 9.40 -1.98 0.92
CA VAL A 143 8.53 -2.18 2.08
C VAL A 143 8.94 -3.44 2.87
N PRO A 144 8.76 -3.46 4.20
CA PRO A 144 9.03 -4.65 5.00
C PRO A 144 8.23 -5.84 4.49
N GLN A 145 8.82 -7.03 4.56
CA GLN A 145 8.19 -8.28 4.16
C GLN A 145 7.78 -9.11 5.38
N ILE A 146 6.90 -10.09 5.19
CA ILE A 146 6.63 -11.07 6.24
C ILE A 146 7.84 -11.99 6.39
N LYS A 147 8.33 -12.15 7.62
CA LYS A 147 9.46 -13.03 7.94
C LYS A 147 9.14 -14.47 7.54
N ASP A 148 10.12 -15.15 6.96
CA ASP A 148 10.01 -16.53 6.45
C ASP A 148 8.92 -16.75 5.36
N ALA A 149 8.38 -15.68 4.77
CA ALA A 149 7.42 -15.80 3.68
C ALA A 149 8.07 -16.40 2.43
N LYS A 150 7.32 -17.26 1.74
CA LYS A 150 7.75 -17.94 0.51
C LYS A 150 7.79 -17.02 -0.71
N PHE A 151 7.22 -15.81 -0.61
CA PHE A 151 7.16 -14.82 -1.66
C PHE A 151 7.29 -13.42 -1.07
N LYS A 152 7.73 -12.48 -1.90
CA LYS A 152 7.69 -11.04 -1.60
C LYS A 152 6.48 -10.42 -2.26
N LEU A 153 5.93 -9.38 -1.65
CA LEU A 153 4.84 -8.62 -2.22
C LEU A 153 4.88 -7.16 -1.77
N THR A 154 4.60 -6.26 -2.71
CA THR A 154 4.26 -4.87 -2.44
C THR A 154 3.03 -4.49 -3.25
N ARG A 155 2.36 -3.39 -2.88
CA ARG A 155 1.25 -2.84 -3.66
C ARG A 155 1.82 -2.06 -4.86
N GLY A 156 1.30 -2.32 -6.06
CA GLY A 156 1.63 -1.53 -7.25
C GLY A 156 0.41 -1.00 -7.98
N ARG A 157 0.46 0.24 -8.47
CA ARG A 157 -0.54 0.77 -9.40
C ARG A 157 -0.04 0.55 -10.83
N VAL A 158 -0.89 -0.02 -11.67
CA VAL A 158 -0.54 -0.35 -13.06
C VAL A 158 -1.52 0.34 -14.00
N THR A 159 -0.99 1.08 -14.96
CA THR A 159 -1.78 1.67 -16.05
C THR A 159 -1.83 0.68 -17.20
N GLY A 160 -3.05 0.24 -17.55
CA GLY A 160 -3.30 -0.61 -18.71
C GLY A 160 -3.94 0.16 -19.85
N VAL A 161 -3.66 -0.23 -21.08
CA VAL A 161 -4.36 0.26 -22.27
C VAL A 161 -5.36 -0.80 -22.71
N ALA A 162 -6.62 -0.40 -22.89
CA ALA A 162 -7.70 -1.28 -23.34
C ALA A 162 -8.37 -0.72 -24.60
N VAL A 163 -8.84 -1.61 -25.47
CA VAL A 163 -9.62 -1.26 -26.65
C VAL A 163 -11.11 -1.44 -26.31
N ALA A 164 -11.91 -0.40 -26.55
CA ALA A 164 -13.35 -0.47 -26.33
C ALA A 164 -13.99 -1.56 -27.22
N SER A 165 -14.83 -2.41 -26.64
CA SER A 165 -15.54 -3.47 -27.35
C SER A 165 -16.49 -2.94 -28.44
N SER A 166 -16.95 -1.70 -28.29
CA SER A 166 -17.80 -0.99 -29.24
C SER A 166 -17.03 -0.26 -30.36
N SER A 167 -15.70 -0.39 -30.41
CA SER A 167 -14.88 0.30 -31.41
C SER A 167 -15.27 -0.11 -32.83
N LYS A 168 -15.55 0.88 -33.69
CA LYS A 168 -15.84 0.67 -35.11
C LYS A 168 -14.59 0.30 -35.92
N ASN A 169 -13.39 0.54 -35.38
CA ASN A 169 -12.10 0.34 -36.04
C ASN A 169 -11.13 -0.44 -35.13
N LEU A 170 -11.45 -1.70 -34.86
CA LEU A 170 -10.68 -2.55 -33.93
C LEU A 170 -9.21 -2.70 -34.33
N ASN A 171 -8.91 -2.89 -35.62
CA ASN A 171 -7.53 -3.09 -36.10
C ASN A 171 -6.63 -1.89 -35.80
N THR A 172 -7.09 -0.67 -36.09
CA THR A 172 -6.33 0.55 -35.83
C THR A 172 -6.19 0.81 -34.32
N ALA A 173 -7.26 0.58 -33.55
CA ALA A 173 -7.22 0.74 -32.11
C ALA A 173 -6.23 -0.23 -31.45
N LEU A 174 -6.19 -1.49 -31.89
CA LEU A 174 -5.24 -2.49 -31.40
C LEU A 174 -3.80 -2.15 -31.80
N THR A 175 -3.60 -1.59 -32.99
CA THR A 175 -2.28 -1.09 -33.43
C THR A 175 -1.79 0.02 -32.52
N ALA A 176 -2.63 1.02 -32.24
CA ALA A 176 -2.30 2.11 -31.32
C ALA A 176 -2.02 1.59 -29.90
N ALA A 177 -2.86 0.70 -29.37
CA ALA A 177 -2.64 0.08 -28.07
C ALA A 177 -1.30 -0.69 -28.00
N SER A 178 -0.94 -1.41 -29.06
CA SER A 178 0.34 -2.12 -29.16
C SER A 178 1.54 -1.17 -29.21
N GLN A 179 1.40 -0.01 -29.88
CA GLN A 179 2.43 1.03 -29.89
C GLN A 179 2.63 1.66 -28.51
N LEU A 180 1.54 1.93 -27.78
CA LEU A 180 1.60 2.42 -26.40
C LEU A 180 2.21 1.38 -25.44
N ALA A 181 2.11 0.08 -25.75
CA ALA A 181 2.75 -0.99 -24.99
C ALA A 181 4.17 -1.35 -25.48
N SER A 182 4.68 -0.64 -26.50
CA SER A 182 6.02 -0.88 -27.04
C SER A 182 7.11 -0.56 -26.01
N SER A 183 8.30 -1.14 -26.18
CA SER A 183 9.41 -0.94 -25.25
C SER A 183 9.83 0.53 -25.19
N ASP A 184 9.91 1.18 -26.35
CA ASP A 184 10.29 2.58 -26.46
C ASP A 184 9.29 3.51 -25.77
N PHE A 185 7.99 3.34 -26.04
CA PHE A 185 6.96 4.16 -25.41
C PHE A 185 6.91 3.91 -23.91
N ALA A 186 6.89 2.65 -23.46
CA ALA A 186 6.81 2.30 -22.05
C ALA A 186 8.01 2.83 -21.26
N ALA A 187 9.22 2.80 -21.83
CA ALA A 187 10.42 3.36 -21.21
C ALA A 187 10.30 4.89 -21.04
N LYS A 188 9.94 5.61 -22.12
CA LYS A 188 9.76 7.07 -22.08
C LYS A 188 8.64 7.50 -21.14
N TYR A 189 7.53 6.76 -21.14
CA TYR A 189 6.40 7.01 -20.26
C TYR A 189 6.76 6.81 -18.78
N ALA A 190 7.45 5.71 -18.45
CA ALA A 190 7.94 5.44 -17.11
C ALA A 190 8.92 6.52 -16.63
N GLN A 191 9.86 6.94 -17.49
CA GLN A 191 10.79 8.03 -17.21
C GLN A 191 10.07 9.36 -16.96
N ALA A 192 9.08 9.72 -17.79
CA ALA A 192 8.32 10.95 -17.63
C ALA A 192 7.53 11.01 -16.32
N LEU A 193 7.09 9.85 -15.82
CA LEU A 193 6.37 9.74 -14.55
C LEU A 193 7.28 9.50 -13.34
N GLY A 194 8.58 9.28 -13.53
CA GLY A 194 9.50 8.92 -12.44
C GLY A 194 9.17 7.57 -11.79
N VAL A 195 8.61 6.61 -12.53
CA VAL A 195 8.21 5.29 -12.03
C VAL A 195 8.92 4.15 -12.76
N PRO A 196 8.99 2.94 -12.18
CA PRO A 196 9.47 1.77 -12.89
C PRO A 196 8.55 1.38 -14.06
N PRO A 197 9.09 0.95 -15.20
CA PRO A 197 8.31 0.47 -16.33
C PRO A 197 7.64 -0.88 -16.01
N ALA A 198 6.44 -1.10 -16.56
CA ALA A 198 5.71 -2.35 -16.37
C ALA A 198 6.32 -3.56 -17.11
N ARG A 199 7.25 -3.34 -18.06
CA ARG A 199 7.84 -4.41 -18.87
C ARG A 199 9.10 -4.99 -18.22
N ARG A 200 9.19 -6.32 -18.19
CA ARG A 200 10.29 -7.06 -17.56
C ARG A 200 11.65 -6.84 -18.22
N ASP A 201 11.69 -6.66 -19.54
CA ASP A 201 12.93 -6.39 -20.29
C ASP A 201 13.53 -5.04 -19.90
N LEU A 202 12.70 -4.03 -19.62
CA LEU A 202 13.13 -2.71 -19.15
C LEU A 202 13.54 -2.72 -17.67
N LEU A 203 12.92 -3.57 -16.84
CA LEU A 203 13.28 -3.68 -15.42
C LEU A 203 14.68 -4.28 -15.19
N ALA A 204 15.27 -4.94 -16.20
CA ALA A 204 16.61 -5.51 -16.12
C ALA A 204 17.73 -4.45 -16.13
N GLN A 205 17.41 -3.20 -16.48
CA GLN A 205 18.37 -2.09 -16.58
C GLN A 205 17.92 -0.90 -15.72
N PRO A 206 18.01 -0.99 -14.38
CA PRO A 206 17.66 0.13 -13.52
C PRO A 206 18.63 1.31 -13.75
N PRO A 207 18.12 2.56 -13.77
CA PRO A 207 18.96 3.75 -13.73
C PRO A 207 19.93 3.74 -12.53
N ALA A 208 21.15 4.24 -12.76
CA ALA A 208 22.21 4.30 -11.76
C ALA A 208 22.07 5.54 -10.85
N ASP A 209 20.91 5.70 -10.21
CA ASP A 209 20.65 6.72 -9.20
C ASP A 209 20.30 6.10 -7.83
N THR A 210 20.17 6.95 -6.81
CA THR A 210 19.99 6.53 -5.41
C THR A 210 18.64 5.84 -5.16
N PHE A 211 17.58 6.16 -5.91
CA PHE A 211 16.21 5.74 -5.62
C PHE A 211 15.72 4.61 -6.55
N SER A 212 16.05 4.70 -7.84
CA SER A 212 15.58 3.78 -8.88
C SER A 212 15.83 2.29 -8.58
N PRO A 213 16.98 1.86 -8.02
CA PRO A 213 17.20 0.45 -7.71
C PRO A 213 16.13 -0.14 -6.76
N SER A 214 15.72 0.60 -5.74
CA SER A 214 14.67 0.16 -4.80
C SER A 214 13.31 0.09 -5.48
N PHE A 215 12.98 1.05 -6.34
CA PHE A 215 11.72 1.05 -7.07
C PHE A 215 11.63 -0.06 -8.12
N TYR A 216 12.69 -0.25 -8.91
CA TYR A 216 12.75 -1.29 -9.95
C TYR A 216 12.71 -2.69 -9.34
N SER A 217 13.40 -2.90 -8.21
CA SER A 217 13.31 -4.16 -7.49
C SER A 217 11.88 -4.42 -6.96
N SER A 218 11.23 -3.39 -6.41
CA SER A 218 9.85 -3.45 -5.92
C SER A 218 8.85 -3.80 -7.03
N ALA A 219 9.05 -3.29 -8.24
CA ALA A 219 8.20 -3.58 -9.39
C ALA A 219 8.15 -5.08 -9.75
N LEU A 220 9.21 -5.84 -9.49
CA LEU A 220 9.27 -7.28 -9.78
C LEU A 220 8.32 -8.13 -8.93
N PHE A 221 7.93 -7.62 -7.75
CA PHE A 221 7.01 -8.29 -6.83
C PHE A 221 5.81 -7.40 -6.47
N ALA A 222 5.53 -6.39 -7.28
CA ALA A 222 4.35 -5.56 -7.15
C ALA A 222 3.09 -6.33 -7.57
N LYS A 223 2.05 -6.22 -6.76
CA LYS A 223 0.75 -6.84 -7.00
C LYS A 223 -0.39 -5.84 -6.81
N SER A 224 -1.48 -6.14 -7.50
CA SER A 224 -2.79 -5.52 -7.32
C SER A 224 -3.81 -6.53 -6.90
N TRP A 225 -4.88 -6.02 -6.29
CA TRP A 225 -6.10 -6.75 -6.03
C TRP A 225 -7.23 -6.13 -6.86
N LEU A 226 -8.30 -6.89 -7.05
CA LEU A 226 -9.46 -6.41 -7.79
C LEU A 226 -10.33 -5.57 -6.86
N ASP A 227 -10.18 -4.25 -6.98
CA ASP A 227 -10.96 -3.24 -6.26
C ASP A 227 -12.18 -2.82 -7.10
N PRO A 228 -13.41 -3.21 -6.72
CA PRO A 228 -14.61 -2.98 -7.54
C PRO A 228 -15.00 -1.50 -7.64
N SER A 229 -14.71 -0.72 -6.61
CA SER A 229 -15.02 0.71 -6.55
C SER A 229 -14.03 1.37 -5.61
N PRO A 230 -12.95 1.98 -6.12
CA PRO A 230 -11.89 2.54 -5.27
C PRO A 230 -12.39 3.52 -4.20
N LYS A 231 -13.47 4.26 -4.49
CA LYS A 231 -14.09 5.19 -3.55
C LYS A 231 -14.88 4.46 -2.46
N ASP A 232 -15.73 3.50 -2.83
CA ASP A 232 -16.58 2.82 -1.86
C ASP A 232 -15.76 1.87 -0.98
N THR A 233 -14.73 1.22 -1.54
CA THR A 233 -13.82 0.36 -0.78
C THR A 233 -12.94 1.16 0.17
N ASP A 234 -12.57 2.40 -0.18
CA ASP A 234 -11.88 3.32 0.73
C ASP A 234 -12.74 3.66 1.95
N ASN A 235 -14.02 3.96 1.74
CA ASN A 235 -14.96 4.18 2.84
C ASN A 235 -15.12 2.93 3.73
N ILE A 236 -15.15 1.73 3.14
CA ILE A 236 -15.24 0.47 3.89
C ILE A 236 -13.99 0.26 4.75
N PHE A 237 -12.78 0.44 4.19
CA PHE A 237 -11.53 0.27 4.92
C PHE A 237 -11.36 1.33 6.02
N SER A 238 -11.76 2.57 5.74
CA SER A 238 -11.80 3.65 6.73
C SER A 238 -12.71 3.31 7.90
N ALA A 239 -13.94 2.86 7.62
CA ALA A 239 -14.89 2.45 8.66
C ALA A 239 -14.35 1.27 9.47
N MET A 240 -13.74 0.28 8.81
CA MET A 240 -13.15 -0.89 9.46
C MET A 240 -12.08 -0.50 10.49
N VAL A 241 -11.12 0.35 10.11
CA VAL A 241 -10.07 0.83 11.03
C VAL A 241 -10.67 1.66 12.16
N ASN A 242 -11.54 2.62 11.82
CA ASN A 242 -12.13 3.52 12.82
C ASN A 242 -12.99 2.78 13.84
N SER A 243 -13.70 1.72 13.45
CA SER A 243 -14.51 0.90 14.35
C SER A 243 -13.68 0.16 15.39
N VAL A 244 -12.47 -0.28 15.04
CA VAL A 244 -11.52 -0.88 15.98
C VAL A 244 -10.94 0.18 16.90
N LEU A 245 -10.47 1.32 16.37
CA LEU A 245 -9.89 2.40 17.18
C LEU A 245 -10.88 3.02 18.17
N SER A 246 -12.17 3.03 17.84
CA SER A 246 -13.23 3.51 18.74
C SER A 246 -13.70 2.46 19.75
N ASN A 247 -13.13 1.24 19.72
CA ASN A 247 -13.56 0.07 20.47
C ASN A 247 -15.05 -0.31 20.24
N SER A 248 -15.62 0.11 19.11
CA SER A 248 -17.00 -0.23 18.76
C SER A 248 -17.15 -1.67 18.25
N LEU A 249 -16.09 -2.22 17.66
CA LEU A 249 -16.00 -3.60 17.16
C LEU A 249 -14.60 -4.15 17.44
N SER A 250 -14.51 -5.45 17.73
CA SER A 250 -13.23 -6.15 17.70
C SER A 250 -12.66 -6.22 16.27
N PRO A 251 -11.34 -6.44 16.09
CA PRO A 251 -10.76 -6.59 14.76
C PRO A 251 -11.45 -7.65 13.88
N ALA A 252 -11.84 -8.78 14.47
CA ALA A 252 -12.54 -9.84 13.77
C ALA A 252 -13.95 -9.43 13.31
N GLU A 253 -14.69 -8.71 14.16
CA GLU A 253 -16.02 -8.19 13.82
C GLU A 253 -15.96 -7.10 12.75
N ALA A 254 -15.00 -6.17 12.85
CA ALA A 254 -14.77 -5.12 11.87
C ALA A 254 -14.41 -5.70 10.49
N LEU A 255 -13.56 -6.73 10.44
CA LEU A 255 -13.24 -7.44 9.19
C LEU A 255 -14.46 -8.16 8.61
N LYS A 256 -15.30 -8.77 9.45
CA LYS A 256 -16.52 -9.44 8.99
C LYS A 256 -17.53 -8.45 8.41
N ASP A 257 -17.70 -7.31 9.06
CA ASP A 257 -18.52 -6.21 8.55
C ASP A 257 -17.98 -5.67 7.21
N ALA A 258 -16.67 -5.40 7.14
CA ALA A 258 -16.01 -4.95 5.93
C ALA A 258 -16.14 -5.97 4.79
N SER A 259 -15.95 -7.26 5.06
CA SER A 259 -16.10 -8.33 4.08
C SER A 259 -17.53 -8.40 3.55
N SER A 260 -18.53 -8.26 4.42
CA SER A 260 -19.94 -8.27 4.02
C SER A 260 -20.28 -7.07 3.12
N LYS A 261 -19.74 -5.89 3.43
CA LYS A 261 -19.89 -4.68 2.60
C LYS A 261 -19.18 -4.81 1.26
N LEU A 262 -17.98 -5.43 1.22
CA LEU A 262 -17.27 -5.72 -0.02
C LEU A 262 -18.06 -6.69 -0.90
N ASP A 263 -18.66 -7.74 -0.33
CA ASP A 263 -19.52 -8.66 -1.08
C ASP A 263 -20.67 -7.93 -1.77
N LEU A 264 -21.34 -6.99 -1.07
CA LEU A 264 -22.40 -6.18 -1.66
C LEU A 264 -21.93 -5.30 -2.83
N LEU A 265 -20.67 -4.85 -2.82
CA LEU A 265 -20.08 -4.11 -3.94
C LEU A 265 -19.76 -5.01 -5.13
N LEU A 266 -19.37 -6.26 -4.89
CA LEU A 266 -18.95 -7.21 -5.92
C LEU A 266 -20.12 -7.91 -6.62
N LEU A 267 -21.33 -7.83 -6.04
CA LEU A 267 -22.56 -8.32 -6.66
C LEU A 267 -23.12 -7.40 -7.75
N LYS A 268 -22.64 -6.15 -7.83
CA LYS A 268 -23.05 -5.16 -8.84
C LYS A 268 -22.31 -5.39 -10.16
#